data_AF-A0A0K2TX59-F1
#
_entry.id   AF-A0A0K2TX59-F1
#
_cell.length_a   1.000
_cell.length_b   1.000
_cell.length_c   1.000
_cell.angle_alpha   90.00
_cell.angle_beta   90.00
_cell.angle_gamma   90.00
#
_symmetry.space_group_name_H-M   'P 1'
#
loop_
_entity.id
_entity.type
_entity.pdbx_description
1 polymer ?
#
loop_
_entity_poly.entity_id
_entity_poly.type
_entity_poly.pdbx_seq_one_letter_code
_entity_poly.pdbx_strand_id
1 'polypeptide(L)'
;MDIIILFIGGVISLWSYGLQLSNGVEMFPIFTEPLGDQIARVGQNVTFTCKVKHIKAYKVGWVKADTKAIQAIFNHVITHNSRISVTHKNRQEWNLHITGVTLEDAGPYMCQLNTDPMIYQKGELTVYVPPDIVEVRGDHDVVEGGVAKLSCEAAGYPRPKIYWRRENVGDKIIVWDRKSGQKREG
;
A
#
# COMPACT_ATOMS: atom_id res chain seq x y z
N MET A 1 -35.00 -31.44 -16.93
CA MET A 1 -36.01 -31.65 -15.87
C MET A 1 -36.85 -32.81 -16.36
N ASP A 2 -36.42 -34.03 -16.06
CA ASP A 2 -37.06 -35.23 -16.60
C ASP A 2 -37.99 -35.81 -15.53
N ILE A 3 -39.29 -35.83 -15.84
CA ILE A 3 -40.33 -36.44 -14.99
C ILE A 3 -40.48 -37.89 -15.46
N ILE A 4 -40.20 -38.86 -14.59
CA ILE A 4 -40.48 -40.28 -14.86
C ILE A 4 -41.80 -40.63 -14.18
N ILE A 5 -42.76 -41.12 -14.96
CA ILE A 5 -44.08 -41.55 -14.49
C ILE A 5 -44.01 -43.06 -14.24
N LEU A 6 -44.25 -43.50 -13.01
CA LEU A 6 -44.40 -44.92 -12.67
C LEU A 6 -45.81 -45.19 -12.12
N PHE A 7 -46.45 -46.22 -12.68
CA PHE A 7 -47.76 -46.69 -12.25
C PHE A 7 -47.59 -47.79 -11.20
N ILE A 8 -47.79 -47.44 -9.93
CA ILE A 8 -47.85 -48.41 -8.84
C ILE A 8 -49.26 -48.35 -8.26
N GLY A 9 -50.03 -49.42 -8.44
CA GLY A 9 -51.38 -49.53 -7.85
C GLY A 9 -52.39 -48.48 -8.32
N GLY A 10 -52.33 -48.03 -9.58
CA GLY A 10 -53.32 -47.13 -10.17
C GLY A 10 -53.25 -45.67 -9.70
N VAL A 11 -52.28 -45.31 -8.86
CA VAL A 11 -52.05 -43.92 -8.44
C VAL A 11 -50.88 -43.33 -9.23
N ILE A 12 -51.11 -42.23 -9.92
CA ILE A 12 -50.06 -41.46 -10.59
C ILE A 12 -49.28 -40.71 -9.50
N SER A 13 -48.11 -41.22 -9.14
CA SER A 13 -47.21 -40.53 -8.23
C SER A 13 -46.13 -39.79 -9.03
N LEU A 14 -46.11 -38.47 -8.91
CA LEU A 14 -45.09 -37.61 -9.50
C LEU A 14 -43.94 -37.46 -8.50
N TRP A 15 -42.91 -38.28 -8.62
CA TRP A 15 -41.67 -38.06 -7.89
C TRP A 15 -40.77 -37.18 -8.75
N SER A 16 -40.60 -35.92 -8.37
CA SER A 16 -39.45 -35.15 -8.84
C SER A 16 -38.21 -35.76 -8.20
N TYR A 17 -37.25 -36.24 -9.00
CA TYR A 17 -35.89 -36.43 -8.48
C TYR A 17 -35.46 -35.07 -7.94
N GLY A 18 -35.53 -34.89 -6.62
CA GLY A 18 -34.82 -33.82 -5.98
C GLY A 18 -33.37 -33.97 -6.39
N LEU A 19 -32.80 -32.95 -7.01
CA LEU A 19 -31.36 -32.85 -7.11
C LEU A 19 -30.84 -33.10 -5.70
N GLN A 20 -30.11 -34.19 -5.50
CA GLN A 20 -29.30 -34.36 -4.30
C GLN A 20 -28.31 -33.20 -4.34
N LEU A 21 -28.61 -32.09 -3.66
CA LEU A 21 -27.63 -31.06 -3.37
C LEU A 21 -26.59 -31.76 -2.50
N SER A 22 -25.52 -32.23 -3.11
CA SER A 22 -24.31 -32.52 -2.34
C SER A 22 -24.04 -31.24 -1.55
N ASN A 23 -23.93 -31.34 -0.23
CA ASN A 23 -23.48 -30.24 0.65
C ASN A 23 -22.01 -29.88 0.36
N GLY A 24 -21.65 -29.67 -0.91
CA GLY A 24 -20.44 -29.00 -1.30
C GLY A 24 -20.72 -27.52 -1.15
N VAL A 25 -20.35 -26.94 -0.01
CA VAL A 25 -20.31 -25.50 0.17
C VAL A 25 -19.51 -24.94 -1.01
N GLU A 26 -20.17 -24.18 -1.89
CA GLU A 26 -19.49 -23.51 -2.98
C GLU A 26 -18.62 -22.41 -2.37
N MET A 27 -17.39 -22.78 -2.03
CA MET A 27 -16.46 -21.86 -1.39
C MET A 27 -15.96 -20.85 -2.43
N PHE A 28 -16.53 -19.65 -2.39
CA PHE A 28 -16.06 -18.46 -3.13
C PHE A 28 -14.75 -17.94 -2.53
N PRO A 29 -13.88 -17.32 -3.36
CA PRO A 29 -12.63 -16.79 -2.87
C PRO A 29 -12.89 -15.59 -1.96
N ILE A 30 -12.18 -15.55 -0.84
CA ILE A 30 -12.30 -14.47 0.13
C ILE A 30 -10.92 -13.95 0.49
N PHE A 31 -10.83 -12.65 0.71
CA PHE A 31 -9.65 -12.08 1.35
C PHE A 31 -9.67 -12.40 2.84
N THR A 32 -8.56 -12.88 3.37
CA THR A 32 -8.47 -13.24 4.79
C THR A 32 -7.98 -12.10 5.67
N GLU A 33 -7.27 -11.16 5.08
CA GLU A 33 -6.68 -9.99 5.74
C GLU A 33 -6.84 -8.77 4.82
N PRO A 34 -6.91 -7.55 5.37
CA PRO A 34 -6.85 -6.34 4.55
C PRO A 34 -5.46 -6.15 3.94
N LEU A 35 -5.41 -5.57 2.76
CA LEU A 35 -4.15 -5.19 2.10
C LEU A 35 -3.50 -4.03 2.87
N GLY A 36 -2.38 -4.31 3.55
CA GLY A 36 -1.72 -3.35 4.42
C GLY A 36 -0.97 -2.24 3.67
N ASP A 37 -1.10 -1.00 4.17
CA ASP A 37 -0.33 0.15 3.70
C ASP A 37 1.17 -0.05 3.89
N GLN A 38 1.95 0.50 2.97
CA GLN A 38 3.40 0.40 2.93
C GLN A 38 4.01 1.79 3.03
N ILE A 39 5.05 1.93 3.85
CA ILE A 39 5.82 3.16 3.98
C ILE A 39 7.28 2.83 3.73
N ALA A 40 7.92 3.50 2.78
CA ALA A 40 9.28 3.20 2.40
C ALA A 40 10.08 4.44 2.03
N ARG A 41 11.38 4.40 2.33
CA ARG A 41 12.34 5.36 1.82
C ARG A 41 12.62 5.08 0.34
N VAL A 42 12.85 6.13 -0.45
CA VAL A 42 13.33 6.00 -1.84
C VAL A 42 14.53 5.04 -1.93
N GLY A 43 14.47 4.10 -2.87
CA GLY A 43 15.48 3.07 -3.09
C GLY A 43 15.26 1.78 -2.28
N GLN A 44 14.35 1.75 -1.31
CA GLN A 44 14.01 0.50 -0.62
C GLN A 44 13.13 -0.42 -1.46
N ASN A 45 13.09 -1.69 -1.09
CA ASN A 45 12.19 -2.66 -1.69
C ASN A 45 10.91 -2.76 -0.85
N VAL A 46 9.77 -2.80 -1.52
CA VAL A 46 8.45 -2.93 -0.89
C VAL A 46 7.78 -4.20 -1.38
N THR A 47 7.00 -4.83 -0.50
CA THR A 47 6.14 -5.97 -0.84
C THR A 47 4.74 -5.74 -0.33
N PHE A 48 3.77 -5.75 -1.24
CA PHE A 48 2.36 -5.87 -0.89
C PHE A 48 1.96 -7.34 -0.84
N THR A 49 1.33 -7.76 0.26
CA THR A 49 0.90 -9.15 0.49
C THR A 49 -0.62 -9.24 0.51
N CYS A 50 -1.19 -9.95 -0.47
CA CYS A 50 -2.60 -10.20 -0.60
C CYS A 50 -2.92 -11.65 -0.22
N LYS A 51 -3.70 -11.84 0.84
CA LYS A 51 -4.04 -13.17 1.34
C LYS A 51 -5.46 -13.58 0.96
N VAL A 52 -5.59 -14.69 0.24
CA VAL A 52 -6.85 -15.18 -0.34
C VAL A 52 -7.05 -16.65 0.03
N LYS A 53 -8.22 -17.00 0.55
CA LYS A 53 -8.68 -18.39 0.69
C LYS A 53 -9.63 -18.77 -0.44
N HIS A 54 -9.74 -20.08 -0.69
CA HIS A 54 -10.64 -20.67 -1.68
C HIS A 54 -10.44 -20.15 -3.12
N ILE A 55 -9.21 -19.81 -3.48
CA ILE A 55 -8.89 -19.24 -4.79
C ILE A 55 -9.26 -20.16 -5.96
N LYS A 56 -9.21 -21.49 -5.78
CA LYS A 56 -9.59 -22.50 -6.80
C LYS A 56 -9.01 -22.15 -8.19
N ALA A 57 -9.85 -21.76 -9.14
CA ALA A 57 -9.48 -21.39 -10.50
C ALA A 57 -9.46 -19.87 -10.76
N TYR A 58 -9.84 -19.05 -9.77
CA TYR A 58 -9.75 -17.61 -9.83
C TYR A 58 -8.29 -17.16 -9.84
N LYS A 59 -8.05 -15.99 -10.42
CA LYS A 59 -6.72 -15.39 -10.58
C LYS A 59 -6.67 -14.07 -9.83
N VAL A 60 -5.56 -13.84 -9.12
CA VAL A 60 -5.23 -12.55 -8.54
C VAL A 60 -4.65 -11.64 -9.62
N GLY A 61 -5.04 -10.37 -9.63
CA GLY A 61 -4.44 -9.30 -10.41
C GLY A 61 -3.96 -8.17 -9.52
N TRP A 62 -2.87 -7.54 -9.90
CA TRP A 62 -2.31 -6.35 -9.26
C TRP A 62 -2.49 -5.14 -10.18
N VAL A 63 -3.04 -4.06 -9.63
CA VAL A 63 -3.32 -2.82 -10.38
C VAL A 63 -2.84 -1.62 -9.56
N LYS A 64 -2.16 -0.67 -10.20
CA LYS A 64 -1.93 0.65 -9.62
C LYS A 64 -3.20 1.47 -9.81
N ALA A 65 -3.91 1.76 -8.73
CA ALA A 65 -5.32 2.12 -8.77
C ALA A 65 -5.58 3.54 -9.33
N ASP A 66 -4.65 4.47 -9.07
CA ASP A 66 -4.71 5.85 -9.55
C ASP A 66 -4.62 5.96 -11.08
N THR A 67 -3.76 5.16 -11.67
CA THR A 67 -3.45 5.13 -13.11
C THR A 67 -4.19 4.02 -13.84
N LYS A 68 -4.90 3.14 -13.11
CA LYS A 68 -5.57 1.94 -13.62
C LYS A 68 -4.61 1.01 -14.39
N ALA A 69 -3.31 1.08 -14.11
CA ALA A 69 -2.29 0.31 -14.80
C ALA A 69 -2.18 -1.09 -14.20
N ILE A 70 -2.43 -2.11 -15.02
CA ILE A 70 -2.25 -3.52 -14.64
C ILE A 70 -0.76 -3.80 -14.49
N GLN A 71 -0.35 -4.16 -13.27
CA GLN A 71 1.03 -4.51 -12.96
C GLN A 71 1.29 -5.97 -13.30
N ALA A 72 0.44 -6.87 -12.83
CA ALA A 72 0.58 -8.31 -13.03
C ALA A 72 -0.76 -9.02 -12.95
N ILE A 73 -0.85 -10.18 -13.60
CA ILE A 73 -1.98 -11.12 -13.48
C ILE A 73 -1.41 -12.50 -13.17
N PHE A 74 -1.83 -13.05 -12.03
CA PHE A 74 -1.38 -14.34 -11.52
C PHE A 74 0.15 -14.36 -11.38
N ASN A 75 0.85 -15.11 -12.24
CA ASN A 75 2.31 -15.22 -12.24
C ASN A 75 2.99 -14.37 -13.32
N HIS A 76 2.21 -13.64 -14.13
CA HIS A 76 2.74 -12.90 -15.28
C HIS A 76 2.74 -11.41 -14.97
N VAL A 77 3.93 -10.80 -15.04
CA VAL A 77 4.09 -9.34 -15.02
C VAL A 77 3.64 -8.80 -16.39
N ILE A 78 2.72 -7.84 -16.37
CA ILE A 78 2.13 -7.22 -17.57
C ILE A 78 2.77 -5.85 -17.84
N THR A 79 3.12 -5.12 -16.77
CA THR A 79 3.83 -3.84 -16.88
C THR A 79 5.22 -4.01 -17.49
N HIS A 80 5.69 -2.98 -18.20
CA HIS A 80 7.07 -2.91 -18.69
C HIS A 80 8.08 -2.48 -17.61
N ASN A 81 7.61 -2.17 -16.39
CA ASN A 81 8.47 -1.78 -15.29
C ASN A 81 9.28 -2.98 -14.77
N SER A 82 10.59 -3.01 -15.06
CA SER A 82 11.50 -4.08 -14.65
C SER A 82 11.70 -4.22 -13.14
N ARG A 83 11.26 -3.24 -12.35
CA ARG A 83 11.31 -3.26 -10.87
C ARG A 83 10.15 -4.03 -10.24
N ILE A 84 9.15 -4.38 -11.05
CA ILE A 84 7.96 -5.11 -10.61
C ILE A 84 8.17 -6.61 -10.79
N SER A 85 7.92 -7.37 -9.72
CA SER A 85 7.84 -8.83 -9.79
C SER A 85 6.73 -9.35 -8.89
N VAL A 86 6.30 -10.59 -9.12
CA VAL A 86 5.26 -11.24 -8.31
C VAL A 86 5.72 -12.60 -7.83
N THR A 87 5.33 -12.95 -6.61
CA THR A 87 5.48 -14.31 -6.07
C THR A 87 4.18 -14.75 -5.43
N HIS A 88 4.02 -16.06 -5.21
CA HIS A 88 2.91 -16.57 -4.42
C HIS A 88 3.37 -17.73 -3.55
N LYS A 89 2.75 -17.87 -2.37
CA LYS A 89 3.04 -18.93 -1.41
C LYS A 89 1.77 -19.71 -1.11
N ASN A 90 1.87 -21.04 -1.19
CA ASN A 90 0.81 -21.99 -0.81
C ASN A 90 -0.57 -21.73 -1.46
N ARG A 91 -0.61 -21.02 -2.61
CA ARG A 91 -1.84 -20.53 -3.27
C ARG A 91 -2.77 -19.73 -2.35
N GLN A 92 -2.24 -19.15 -1.28
CA GLN A 92 -2.99 -18.35 -0.32
C GLN A 92 -2.41 -16.95 -0.16
N GLU A 93 -1.11 -16.78 -0.36
CA GLU A 93 -0.46 -15.48 -0.30
C GLU A 93 0.04 -15.10 -1.69
N TRP A 94 -0.32 -13.92 -2.16
CA TRP A 94 0.07 -13.37 -3.45
C TRP A 94 0.80 -12.07 -3.18
N ASN A 95 2.02 -11.94 -3.66
CA ASN A 95 2.89 -10.84 -3.34
C ASN A 95 3.23 -10.03 -4.59
N LEU A 96 3.12 -8.71 -4.49
CA LEU A 96 3.68 -7.77 -5.47
C LEU A 96 4.92 -7.14 -4.87
N HIS A 97 6.05 -7.32 -5.53
CA HIS A 97 7.32 -6.74 -5.14
C HIS A 97 7.63 -5.55 -6.03
N ILE A 98 8.07 -4.47 -5.41
CA ILE A 98 8.55 -3.26 -6.07
C ILE A 98 9.97 -3.01 -5.55
N THR A 99 10.98 -3.24 -6.38
CA THR A 99 12.38 -2.99 -5.98
C THR A 99 12.78 -1.55 -6.25
N GLY A 100 13.58 -0.96 -5.37
CA GLY A 100 14.09 0.40 -5.56
C GLY A 100 12.98 1.42 -5.78
N VAL A 101 12.10 1.57 -4.80
CA VAL A 101 10.93 2.47 -4.93
C VAL A 101 11.34 3.91 -5.17
N THR A 102 10.55 4.60 -5.97
CA THR A 102 10.70 6.01 -6.32
C THR A 102 9.46 6.79 -5.89
N LEU A 103 9.52 8.13 -5.88
CA LEU A 103 8.35 8.94 -5.53
C LEU A 103 7.16 8.73 -6.48
N GLU A 104 7.41 8.33 -7.73
CA GLU A 104 6.36 8.06 -8.72
C GLU A 104 5.60 6.74 -8.46
N ASP A 105 6.24 5.82 -7.74
CA ASP A 105 5.60 4.56 -7.34
C ASP A 105 4.58 4.78 -6.23
N ALA A 106 4.65 5.92 -5.53
CA ALA A 106 3.71 6.25 -4.48
C ALA A 106 2.27 6.28 -5.00
N GLY A 107 1.35 6.00 -4.09
CA GLY A 107 -0.07 5.96 -4.37
C GLY A 107 -0.68 4.60 -4.10
N PRO A 108 -1.95 4.44 -4.48
CA PRO A 108 -2.71 3.26 -4.15
C PRO A 108 -2.47 2.06 -5.07
N TYR A 109 -2.32 0.88 -4.47
CA TYR A 109 -2.27 -0.41 -5.15
C TYR A 109 -3.49 -1.26 -4.79
N MET A 110 -3.95 -2.05 -5.75
CA MET A 110 -5.09 -2.94 -5.60
C MET A 110 -4.73 -4.39 -5.88
N CYS A 111 -5.18 -5.28 -5.00
CA CYS A 111 -5.26 -6.71 -5.25
C CYS A 111 -6.70 -7.06 -5.64
N GLN A 112 -6.89 -7.65 -6.81
CA GLN A 112 -8.20 -7.91 -7.40
C GLN A 112 -8.34 -9.39 -7.76
N LEU A 113 -9.56 -9.93 -7.64
CA LEU A 113 -9.91 -11.27 -8.09
C LEU A 113 -10.92 -11.19 -9.25
N ASN A 114 -10.78 -12.07 -10.23
CA ASN A 114 -11.68 -12.17 -11.39
C ASN A 114 -13.00 -12.92 -11.07
N THR A 115 -13.58 -12.66 -9.90
CA THR A 115 -14.92 -13.15 -9.54
C THR A 115 -16.01 -12.37 -10.28
N ASP A 116 -17.24 -12.85 -10.20
CA ASP A 116 -18.42 -12.14 -10.65
C ASP A 116 -19.43 -12.02 -9.49
N PRO A 117 -19.67 -10.82 -8.92
CA PRO A 117 -18.99 -9.56 -9.23
C PRO A 117 -17.52 -9.59 -8.80
N MET A 118 -16.71 -8.78 -9.45
CA MET A 118 -15.28 -8.62 -9.16
C MET A 118 -15.08 -8.07 -7.74
N ILE A 119 -14.25 -8.75 -6.94
CA ILE A 119 -13.86 -8.30 -5.60
C ILE A 119 -12.41 -7.81 -5.58
N TYR A 120 -12.12 -6.85 -4.71
CA TYR A 120 -10.79 -6.26 -4.59
C TYR A 120 -10.52 -5.71 -3.18
N GLN A 121 -9.24 -5.47 -2.88
CA GLN A 121 -8.77 -4.68 -1.75
C GLN A 121 -7.72 -3.67 -2.22
N LYS A 122 -7.51 -2.63 -1.40
CA LYS A 122 -6.64 -1.50 -1.70
C LYS A 122 -5.69 -1.24 -0.51
N GLY A 123 -4.45 -0.88 -0.81
CA GLY A 123 -3.44 -0.43 0.16
C GLY A 123 -2.61 0.70 -0.44
N GLU A 124 -2.13 1.61 0.39
CA GLU A 124 -1.41 2.81 -0.02
C GLU A 124 0.11 2.60 0.09
N LEU A 125 0.87 2.98 -0.94
CA LEU A 125 2.33 3.10 -0.87
C LEU A 125 2.71 4.56 -0.63
N THR A 126 3.24 4.86 0.55
CA THR A 126 3.86 6.15 0.86
C THR A 126 5.37 6.05 0.68
N VAL A 127 5.93 6.88 -0.20
CA VAL A 127 7.38 6.95 -0.41
C VAL A 127 7.91 8.27 0.13
N TYR A 128 9.00 8.22 0.92
CA TYR A 128 9.61 9.38 1.54
C TYR A 128 11.12 9.46 1.27
N VAL A 129 11.67 10.67 1.38
CA VAL A 129 13.10 10.96 1.30
C VAL A 129 13.53 11.54 2.65
N PRO A 130 14.46 10.90 3.38
CA PRO A 130 14.95 11.40 4.66
C PRO A 130 15.47 12.84 4.56
N PRO A 131 15.40 13.58 5.66
CA PRO A 131 16.00 14.90 5.74
C PRO A 131 17.51 14.80 5.57
N ASP A 132 18.07 15.68 4.74
CA ASP A 132 19.51 15.88 4.61
C ASP A 132 19.82 17.37 4.70
N ILE A 133 20.83 17.73 5.49
CA ILE A 133 21.24 19.13 5.65
C ILE A 133 22.14 19.46 4.47
N VAL A 134 21.63 20.27 3.56
CA VAL A 134 22.34 20.68 2.36
C VAL A 134 23.35 21.77 2.71
N GLU A 135 22.93 22.73 3.53
CA GLU A 135 23.78 23.86 3.84
C GLU A 135 23.43 24.49 5.19
N VAL A 136 24.47 24.90 5.91
CA VAL A 136 24.36 25.75 7.10
C VAL A 136 25.23 26.99 6.89
N ARG A 137 24.64 28.17 7.00
CA ARG A 137 25.30 29.47 6.89
C ARG A 137 24.94 30.33 8.08
N GLY A 138 25.82 31.24 8.46
CA GLY A 138 25.44 32.29 9.39
C GLY A 138 26.62 33.02 9.99
N ASP A 139 26.29 33.99 10.84
CA ASP A 139 27.29 34.78 11.55
C ASP A 139 27.91 33.95 12.67
N HIS A 140 29.24 33.89 12.70
CA HIS A 140 30.01 33.21 13.75
C HIS A 140 30.51 34.18 14.82
N ASP A 141 30.85 35.41 14.41
CA ASP A 141 31.31 36.49 15.28
C ASP A 141 30.40 37.71 15.14
N VAL A 142 29.74 38.07 16.23
CA VAL A 142 28.84 39.22 16.29
C VAL A 142 29.19 40.04 17.52
N VAL A 143 29.25 41.36 17.36
CA VAL A 143 29.50 42.29 18.47
C VAL A 143 28.39 42.14 19.50
N GLU A 144 28.73 42.27 20.78
CA GLU A 144 27.77 42.23 21.88
C GLU A 144 26.61 43.21 21.66
N GLY A 145 25.37 42.74 21.84
CA GLY A 145 24.14 43.49 21.51
C GLY A 145 23.74 43.47 20.03
N GLY A 146 24.57 42.92 19.15
CA GLY A 146 24.26 42.71 17.73
C GLY A 146 23.32 41.52 17.48
N VAL A 147 22.85 41.40 16.24
CA VAL A 147 21.95 40.32 15.81
C VAL A 147 22.72 39.32 14.97
N ALA A 148 22.77 38.06 15.43
CA ALA A 148 23.32 36.95 14.67
C ALA A 148 22.23 36.30 13.81
N LYS A 149 22.54 36.02 12.55
CA LYS A 149 21.64 35.32 11.63
C LYS A 149 22.22 33.97 11.25
N LEU A 150 21.51 32.91 11.64
CA LEU A 150 21.79 31.54 11.22
C LEU A 150 20.73 31.09 10.21
N SER A 151 21.17 30.38 9.18
CA SER A 151 20.34 29.82 8.12
C SER A 151 20.74 28.37 7.92
N CYS A 152 19.73 27.51 7.81
CA CYS A 152 19.91 26.09 7.51
C CYS A 152 18.97 25.75 6.36
N GLU A 153 19.50 25.06 5.36
CA GLU A 153 18.77 24.50 4.26
C GLU A 153 18.85 22.98 4.34
N ALA A 154 17.69 22.34 4.32
CA ALA A 154 17.58 20.89 4.35
C ALA A 154 16.67 20.42 3.22
N ALA A 155 17.12 19.37 2.53
CA ALA A 155 16.37 18.64 1.52
C ALA A 155 15.66 17.45 2.16
N GLY A 156 14.59 16.95 1.51
CA GLY A 156 13.82 15.81 2.00
C GLY A 156 12.36 15.90 1.56
N TYR A 157 11.67 14.76 1.63
CA TYR A 157 10.25 14.64 1.33
C TYR A 157 9.56 13.74 2.37
N PRO A 158 8.53 14.21 3.08
CA PRO A 158 7.99 15.58 3.06
C PRO A 158 9.03 16.63 3.48
N ARG A 159 8.76 17.90 3.15
CA ARG A 159 9.69 19.01 3.42
C ARG A 159 10.07 19.04 4.90
N PRO A 160 11.37 18.99 5.25
CA PRO A 160 11.79 18.90 6.64
C PRO A 160 11.51 20.18 7.42
N LYS A 161 11.23 20.00 8.72
CA LYS A 161 11.14 21.10 9.69
C LYS A 161 12.49 21.28 10.35
N ILE A 162 12.97 22.52 10.38
CA ILE A 162 14.27 22.88 10.96
C ILE A 162 14.07 23.43 12.36
N TYR A 163 14.85 22.92 13.30
CA TYR A 163 14.89 23.37 14.69
C TYR A 163 16.33 23.71 15.06
N TRP A 164 16.50 24.81 15.79
CA TRP A 164 17.78 25.24 16.33
C TRP A 164 17.81 24.96 17.83
N ARG A 165 18.96 24.49 18.32
CA ARG A 165 19.22 24.28 19.74
C ARG A 165 20.66 24.68 20.04
N ARG A 166 20.91 25.16 21.27
CA ARG A 166 22.28 25.31 21.78
C ARG A 166 22.78 23.95 22.27
N GLU A 167 24.08 23.71 22.17
CA GLU A 167 24.69 22.44 22.59
C GLU A 167 24.64 22.24 24.11
N ASN A 168 24.92 23.32 24.86
CA ASN A 168 24.83 23.32 26.33
C ASN A 168 23.38 23.35 26.80
N VAL A 169 22.96 22.26 27.43
CA VAL A 169 21.62 22.08 28.01
C VAL A 169 21.48 22.95 29.26
N GLY A 170 21.01 24.19 29.09
CA GLY A 170 20.80 25.13 30.20
C GLY A 170 20.63 26.58 29.76
N ASP A 171 21.19 26.94 28.61
CA ASP A 171 21.09 28.28 28.06
C ASP A 171 19.89 28.40 27.12
N LYS A 172 18.88 29.16 27.54
CA LYS A 172 17.72 29.48 26.70
C LYS A 172 18.15 30.30 25.48
N ILE A 173 17.70 29.90 24.30
CA ILE A 173 17.84 30.72 23.08
C ILE A 173 16.48 31.21 22.61
N ILE A 174 16.43 32.46 22.18
CA ILE A 174 15.24 33.02 21.50
C ILE A 174 15.48 32.90 20.01
N VAL A 175 14.83 31.93 19.38
CA VAL A 175 14.88 31.74 17.93
C VAL A 175 13.78 32.57 17.29
N TRP A 176 14.18 33.50 16.43
CA TRP A 176 13.28 34.26 15.58
C TRP A 176 13.12 33.58 14.22
N ASP A 177 11.92 33.09 13.92
CA ASP A 177 11.61 32.58 12.60
C ASP A 177 11.04 33.70 11.72
N ARG A 178 11.85 34.16 10.75
CA ARG A 178 11.46 35.22 9.82
C ARG A 178 10.29 34.82 8.90
N LYS A 179 10.07 33.52 8.64
CA LYS A 179 8.99 33.05 7.77
C LYS A 179 7.64 32.99 8.49
N SER A 180 7.63 32.60 9.76
CA SER A 180 6.40 32.56 10.57
C SER A 180 6.16 33.82 11.40
N GLY A 181 7.15 34.71 11.52
CA GLY A 181 7.08 35.91 12.35
C GLY A 181 7.01 35.63 13.86
N GLN A 182 7.21 34.37 14.28
CA GLN A 182 7.11 33.95 15.67
C GLN A 182 8.49 33.89 16.35
N LYS A 183 8.53 34.32 17.61
CA LYS A 183 9.60 33.99 18.56
C LYS A 183 9.33 32.62 19.15
N ARG A 184 10.35 31.77 19.21
CA ARG A 184 10.29 30.47 19.90
C ARG A 184 11.43 30.40 20.91
N GLU A 185 11.12 30.05 22.16
CA GLU A 185 12.14 29.62 23.10
C GLU A 185 12.55 28.19 22.71
N GLY A 186 13.86 27.99 22.53
CA GLY A 186 14.48 26.70 22.26
C GLY A 186 15.26 26.18 23.47
#